data_AF-A0A956DET9-F1
#
_entry.id   AF-A0A956DET9-F1
#
_cell.length_a   1.000
_cell.length_b   1.000
_cell.length_c   1.000
_cell.angle_alpha   90.00
_cell.angle_beta   90.00
_cell.angle_gamma   90.00
#
_symmetry.space_group_name_H-M   'P 1'
#
loop_
_entity.id
_entity.type
_entity.pdbx_description
1 polymer ?
#
loop_
_entity_poly.entity_id
_entity_poly.type
_entity_poly.pdbx_seq_one_letter_code
_entity_poly.pdbx_strand_id
1 'polypeptide(L)'
;MRSFVSLVLCLLAACGARSDLARSVDADGLERPQPGEEVCSGIDEDLDGVVDEGFRDDEGRYVHPDHCGGCGMPCRPSGAALSVECTVIDGAPVCAATRCAEGFVPSTTGRCVPAFDRLCLPCLVDSECGDHRLAACDSVGGESRCVVTCELGCPEGYACQDERCVPSGGSCSCEPGETFDVACALLDPEGLRCPGSAQCSDGVLGECLAPTEACNEADDDCDGTVDEGFVDERGVYSIDLRNCGECGVDCTLSSVPGAELTCGGDPFAPTCVLRCPDADDGIMPGDRIDADRDIATGCECTVASLSDDPGPVRTEGAALDPNCDGADGIVVQSFYVAPDGDDRNPGSPTRPLRTIGEGLRRASESLTSRAPRPHVFVASGSYAETLELPDGVLLHGGYRRDFLALDPAGFRVDVRAPSDTTAPGGAALTLLPGAGTRETVVEWLVLYGRDADAASSAAFGVYLDAPGPRLSLREMEIRAGLPGAGQNGRDGIVGMAPAGANPGDPPRAAMENAARTCVAGAANVVSGGIGGAATCDGTDVSGGTGGSPSCPRFAQQQPAGQRGRGTGAGGGGAGGNRVYVCGRGTGGGGG
;
A
#
# COMPACT_ATOMS: atom_id res chain seq x y z
N MET A 1 57.16 40.94 -20.27
CA MET A 1 57.57 40.16 -21.46
C MET A 1 57.34 38.68 -21.16
N ARG A 2 56.53 38.03 -22.00
CA ARG A 2 56.26 36.57 -22.13
C ARG A 2 55.50 35.89 -20.97
N SER A 3 54.25 35.52 -21.25
CA SER A 3 53.88 34.10 -21.38
C SER A 3 52.61 33.99 -22.22
N PHE A 4 52.74 33.36 -23.39
CA PHE A 4 51.66 33.09 -24.34
C PHE A 4 50.88 31.87 -23.83
N VAL A 5 49.58 32.05 -23.56
CA VAL A 5 48.62 30.97 -23.30
C VAL A 5 48.19 30.41 -24.66
N SER A 6 48.44 29.13 -24.92
CA SER A 6 47.83 28.40 -26.03
C SER A 6 46.64 27.60 -25.50
N LEU A 7 45.45 28.00 -25.95
CA LEU A 7 44.19 27.32 -25.73
C LEU A 7 44.09 26.16 -26.74
N VAL A 8 44.10 24.92 -26.27
CA VAL A 8 43.82 23.73 -27.10
C VAL A 8 42.37 23.32 -26.83
N LEU A 9 41.53 23.47 -27.84
CA LEU A 9 40.13 23.07 -27.86
C LEU A 9 40.06 21.59 -28.29
N CYS A 10 39.79 20.68 -27.35
CA CYS A 10 39.50 19.27 -27.63
C CYS A 10 37.98 19.08 -27.80
N LEU A 11 37.54 18.83 -29.03
CA LEU A 11 36.22 18.30 -29.35
C LEU A 11 36.20 16.78 -29.07
N LEU A 12 35.48 16.35 -28.04
CA LEU A 12 35.16 14.94 -27.81
C LEU A 12 33.73 14.67 -28.31
N ALA A 13 33.63 13.92 -29.40
CA ALA A 13 32.39 13.31 -29.85
C ALA A 13 32.07 12.12 -28.94
N ALA A 14 31.06 12.24 -28.09
CA ALA A 14 30.54 11.15 -27.29
C ALA A 14 29.58 10.30 -28.15
N CYS A 15 30.08 9.20 -28.72
CA CYS A 15 29.24 8.07 -29.10
C CYS A 15 28.99 7.24 -27.84
N GLY A 16 27.72 6.96 -27.54
CA GLY A 16 27.32 6.11 -26.43
C GLY A 16 27.89 4.69 -26.60
N ALA A 17 28.94 4.39 -25.84
CA ALA A 17 29.36 3.02 -25.60
C ALA A 17 28.63 2.52 -24.36
N ARG A 18 27.95 1.39 -24.50
CA ARG A 18 27.43 0.60 -23.37
C ARG A 18 28.60 0.31 -22.44
N SER A 19 28.51 0.75 -21.20
CA SER A 19 29.42 0.29 -20.17
C SER A 19 29.18 -1.21 -19.99
N ASP A 20 30.19 -2.02 -20.34
CA ASP A 20 30.22 -3.42 -19.94
C ASP A 20 30.14 -3.47 -18.41
N LEU A 21 29.11 -4.14 -17.88
CA LEU A 21 29.06 -4.55 -16.49
C LEU A 21 30.36 -5.30 -16.19
N ALA A 22 31.20 -4.72 -15.35
CA ALA A 22 32.40 -5.36 -14.86
C ALA A 22 32.04 -6.68 -14.16
N ARG A 23 32.08 -7.78 -14.91
CA ARG A 23 32.09 -9.14 -14.36
C ARG A 23 33.49 -9.45 -13.85
N SER A 24 33.83 -8.82 -12.73
CA SER A 24 34.84 -9.28 -11.78
C SER A 24 34.85 -8.30 -10.61
N VAL A 25 33.82 -8.38 -9.77
CA VAL A 25 34.04 -8.14 -8.35
C VAL A 25 34.80 -9.38 -7.89
N ASP A 26 36.06 -9.21 -7.50
CA ASP A 26 36.79 -10.22 -6.74
C ASP A 26 36.03 -10.43 -5.43
N ALA A 27 35.07 -11.35 -5.44
CA ALA A 27 34.29 -11.79 -4.28
C ALA A 27 34.97 -12.99 -3.59
N ASP A 28 36.30 -13.04 -3.63
CA ASP A 28 37.08 -13.99 -2.83
C ASP A 28 37.36 -13.33 -1.47
N GLY A 29 36.40 -13.43 -0.53
CA GLY A 29 36.68 -13.05 0.86
C GLY A 29 35.51 -12.63 1.74
N LEU A 30 34.27 -12.59 1.26
CA LEU A 30 33.11 -12.60 2.14
C LEU A 30 32.59 -14.04 2.14
N GLU A 31 32.84 -14.76 3.23
CA GLU A 31 32.12 -16.00 3.50
C GLU A 31 30.63 -15.70 3.32
N ARG A 32 30.03 -16.27 2.27
CA ARG A 32 28.58 -16.16 2.12
C ARG A 32 27.98 -16.82 3.37
N PRO A 33 26.98 -16.18 4.01
CA PRO A 33 26.29 -16.82 5.13
C PRO A 33 25.87 -18.23 4.69
N GLN A 34 26.18 -19.21 5.53
CA GLN A 34 25.79 -20.59 5.26
C GLN A 34 24.31 -20.73 5.63
N PRO A 35 23.47 -21.26 4.74
CA PRO A 35 22.07 -21.56 5.04
C PRO A 35 21.92 -22.34 6.35
N GLY A 36 21.08 -21.83 7.24
CA GLY A 36 20.74 -22.41 8.53
C GLY A 36 19.47 -23.27 8.48
N GLU A 37 19.06 -23.76 9.64
CA GLU A 37 17.68 -24.17 9.88
C GLU A 37 16.90 -22.92 10.28
N GLU A 38 15.67 -22.78 9.77
CA GLU A 38 14.79 -21.67 10.13
C GLU A 38 14.60 -21.61 11.65
N VAL A 39 14.81 -20.42 12.18
CA VAL A 39 14.51 -20.09 13.56
C VAL A 39 13.62 -18.88 13.50
N CYS A 40 12.58 -18.83 14.32
CA CYS A 40 11.74 -17.66 14.31
C CYS A 40 12.56 -16.47 14.81
N SER A 41 13.05 -15.66 13.89
CA SER A 41 13.93 -14.51 14.16
C SER A 41 13.59 -13.32 13.27
N GLY A 42 12.74 -13.53 12.25
CA GLY A 42 12.45 -12.51 11.25
C GLY A 42 13.60 -12.30 10.26
N ILE A 43 14.54 -13.24 10.21
CA ILE A 43 15.63 -13.33 9.23
C ILE A 43 15.40 -14.59 8.40
N ASP A 44 15.72 -14.51 7.11
CA ASP A 44 15.76 -15.66 6.20
C ASP A 44 17.08 -16.42 6.49
N GLU A 45 17.05 -17.43 7.37
CA GLU A 45 18.25 -18.17 7.77
C GLU A 45 18.74 -19.10 6.66
N ASP A 46 17.82 -19.70 5.92
CA ASP A 46 18.14 -20.66 4.88
C ASP A 46 18.43 -20.01 3.51
N LEU A 47 18.20 -18.70 3.41
CA LEU A 47 18.45 -17.82 2.26
C LEU A 47 17.61 -18.17 1.03
N ASP A 48 16.40 -18.70 1.21
CA ASP A 48 15.47 -19.03 0.13
C ASP A 48 14.62 -17.85 -0.36
N GLY A 49 14.65 -16.73 0.38
CA GLY A 49 13.94 -15.49 0.10
C GLY A 49 12.58 -15.37 0.78
N VAL A 50 12.19 -16.35 1.60
CA VAL A 50 11.06 -16.31 2.52
C VAL A 50 11.61 -16.20 3.95
N VAL A 51 10.86 -15.57 4.84
CA VAL A 51 11.30 -15.35 6.23
C VAL A 51 10.40 -16.16 7.14
N ASP A 52 11.00 -16.99 8.01
CA ASP A 52 10.32 -17.80 9.02
C ASP A 52 9.26 -18.75 8.43
N GLU A 53 9.45 -19.30 7.23
CA GLU A 53 8.44 -20.12 6.54
C GLU A 53 8.15 -21.45 7.24
N GLY A 54 9.03 -21.89 8.15
CA GLY A 54 8.74 -23.00 9.06
C GLY A 54 7.66 -22.69 10.11
N PHE A 55 7.32 -21.42 10.30
CA PHE A 55 6.43 -20.96 11.38
C PHE A 55 5.17 -20.23 10.89
N ARG A 56 5.11 -19.94 9.58
CA ARG A 56 4.05 -19.17 8.93
C ARG A 56 3.21 -20.02 7.98
N ASP A 57 1.97 -19.58 7.72
CA ASP A 57 1.14 -20.14 6.65
C ASP A 57 1.41 -19.50 5.28
N ASP A 58 0.72 -19.97 4.24
CA ASP A 58 0.86 -19.47 2.85
C ASP A 58 0.52 -17.97 2.71
N GLU A 59 -0.24 -17.41 3.66
CA GLU A 59 -0.56 -15.98 3.72
C GLU A 59 0.44 -15.18 4.56
N GLY A 60 1.52 -15.81 5.04
CA GLY A 60 2.58 -15.20 5.84
C GLY A 60 2.23 -14.98 7.31
N ARG A 61 1.14 -15.58 7.81
CA ARG A 61 0.70 -15.42 9.20
C ARG A 61 1.37 -16.46 10.07
N TYR A 62 1.88 -16.07 11.23
CA TYR A 62 2.47 -17.04 12.14
C TYR A 62 1.41 -17.91 12.83
N VAL A 63 1.39 -19.19 12.47
CA VAL A 63 0.41 -20.17 12.96
C VAL A 63 1.04 -21.29 13.79
N HIS A 64 2.36 -21.25 13.97
CA HIS A 64 3.07 -22.22 14.79
C HIS A 64 2.69 -22.08 16.28
N PRO A 65 2.50 -23.17 17.04
CA PRO A 65 2.12 -23.10 18.46
C PRO A 65 3.10 -22.34 19.35
N ASP A 66 4.36 -22.22 18.96
CA ASP A 66 5.38 -21.48 19.71
C ASP A 66 5.56 -20.02 19.23
N HIS A 67 4.86 -19.64 18.14
CA HIS A 67 4.95 -18.33 17.50
C HIS A 67 3.57 -17.84 17.04
N CYS A 68 2.51 -18.09 17.78
CA CYS A 68 1.15 -17.80 17.33
C CYS A 68 0.89 -16.29 17.25
N GLY A 69 0.59 -15.80 16.04
CA GLY A 69 0.32 -14.38 15.78
C GLY A 69 1.57 -13.49 15.75
N GLY A 70 2.75 -14.06 16.01
CA GLY A 70 4.01 -13.33 15.99
C GLY A 70 5.17 -14.18 16.47
N CYS A 71 6.37 -13.77 16.07
CA CYS A 71 7.57 -14.45 16.47
C CYS A 71 7.81 -14.40 17.98
N GLY A 72 8.25 -15.52 18.57
CA GLY A 72 8.45 -15.64 20.02
C GLY A 72 7.18 -15.60 20.88
N MET A 73 5.99 -15.79 20.29
CA MET A 73 4.70 -15.77 21.00
C MET A 73 4.14 -17.19 21.19
N PRO A 74 4.51 -17.92 22.26
CA PRO A 74 4.00 -19.26 22.47
C PRO A 74 2.52 -19.24 22.86
N CYS A 75 1.69 -19.96 22.11
CA CYS A 75 0.30 -20.18 22.45
C CYS A 75 0.21 -21.14 23.64
N ARG A 76 -0.13 -20.59 24.81
CA ARG A 76 -0.25 -21.32 26.08
C ARG A 76 -1.58 -20.99 26.75
N PRO A 77 -2.18 -21.93 27.50
CA PRO A 77 -3.42 -21.64 28.22
C PRO A 77 -3.18 -20.56 29.27
N SER A 78 -4.05 -19.55 29.28
CA SER A 78 -4.09 -18.46 30.25
C SER A 78 -5.52 -18.26 30.75
N GLY A 79 -5.66 -17.69 31.95
CA GLY A 79 -6.96 -17.33 32.54
C GLY A 79 -7.87 -18.54 32.73
N ALA A 80 -9.07 -18.49 32.15
CA ALA A 80 -10.04 -19.59 32.20
C ALA A 80 -9.78 -20.69 31.15
N ALA A 81 -8.78 -20.55 30.27
CA ALA A 81 -8.43 -21.57 29.29
C ALA A 81 -7.65 -22.74 29.94
N LEU A 82 -8.08 -23.97 29.67
CA LEU A 82 -7.40 -25.20 30.09
C LEU A 82 -6.56 -25.82 28.97
N SER A 83 -6.95 -25.59 27.72
CA SER A 83 -6.17 -25.95 26.54
C SER A 83 -6.42 -24.95 25.43
N VAL A 84 -5.40 -24.72 24.61
CA VAL A 84 -5.42 -23.74 23.52
C VAL A 84 -4.81 -24.33 22.26
N GLU A 85 -5.11 -23.72 21.12
CA GLU A 85 -4.51 -24.01 19.82
C GLU A 85 -4.34 -22.71 19.03
N CYS A 86 -3.27 -22.61 18.25
CA CYS A 86 -3.12 -21.48 17.34
C CYS A 86 -4.04 -21.68 16.14
N THR A 87 -5.07 -20.85 16.01
CA THR A 87 -6.06 -20.93 14.94
C THR A 87 -6.30 -19.57 14.34
N VAL A 88 -6.69 -19.53 13.06
CA VAL A 88 -7.03 -18.27 12.38
C VAL A 88 -8.49 -17.94 12.63
N ILE A 89 -8.75 -16.84 13.34
CA ILE A 89 -10.09 -16.28 13.60
C ILE A 89 -10.14 -14.89 12.99
N ASP A 90 -11.16 -14.63 12.17
CA ASP A 90 -11.32 -13.38 11.42
C ASP A 90 -10.06 -12.92 10.66
N GLY A 91 -9.33 -13.91 10.11
CA GLY A 91 -8.13 -13.68 9.30
C GLY A 91 -6.84 -13.46 10.07
N ALA A 92 -6.87 -13.49 11.41
CA ALA A 92 -5.70 -13.36 12.25
C ALA A 92 -5.44 -14.63 13.07
N PRO A 93 -4.17 -15.05 13.26
CA PRO A 93 -3.84 -16.10 14.21
C PRO A 93 -4.17 -15.64 15.63
N VAL A 94 -4.93 -16.47 16.35
CA VAL A 94 -5.35 -16.28 17.73
C VAL A 94 -4.99 -17.55 18.49
N CYS A 95 -4.40 -17.39 19.67
CA CYS A 95 -4.24 -18.49 20.60
C CYS A 95 -5.61 -18.82 21.22
N ALA A 96 -6.40 -19.65 20.54
CA ALA A 96 -7.79 -19.86 20.91
C ALA A 96 -7.96 -21.00 21.91
N ALA A 97 -8.79 -20.77 22.91
CA ALA A 97 -9.22 -21.78 23.86
C ALA A 97 -10.00 -22.90 23.15
N THR A 98 -9.51 -24.12 23.29
CA THR A 98 -10.20 -25.35 22.86
C THR A 98 -10.97 -25.98 24.01
N ARG A 99 -10.60 -25.65 25.26
CA ARG A 99 -11.28 -26.06 26.48
C ARG A 99 -11.15 -24.99 27.54
N CYS A 100 -12.23 -24.76 28.28
CA CYS A 100 -12.28 -23.80 29.37
C CYS A 100 -12.51 -24.47 30.73
N ALA A 101 -12.24 -23.72 31.79
CA ALA A 101 -12.55 -24.08 33.16
C ALA A 101 -14.06 -24.28 33.37
N GLU A 102 -14.44 -24.93 34.47
CA GLU A 102 -15.84 -25.14 34.81
C GLU A 102 -16.60 -23.80 34.89
N GLY A 103 -17.77 -23.73 34.26
CA GLY A 103 -18.56 -22.49 34.14
C GLY A 103 -18.21 -21.59 32.95
N PHE A 104 -17.18 -21.93 32.16
CA PHE A 104 -16.74 -21.16 30.99
C PHE A 104 -16.80 -21.97 29.70
N VAL A 105 -16.87 -21.28 28.56
CA VAL A 105 -16.96 -21.88 27.21
C VAL A 105 -16.13 -21.12 26.18
N PRO A 106 -15.58 -21.81 25.17
CA PRO A 106 -14.97 -21.14 24.04
C PRO A 106 -15.96 -20.26 23.28
N SER A 107 -15.59 -19.00 23.07
CA SER A 107 -16.31 -18.02 22.26
C SER A 107 -15.95 -18.13 20.78
N THR A 108 -16.62 -17.36 19.92
CA THR A 108 -16.26 -17.30 18.50
C THR A 108 -14.94 -16.56 18.27
N THR A 109 -14.57 -15.67 19.19
CA THR A 109 -13.27 -14.99 19.24
C THR A 109 -12.13 -15.86 19.78
N GLY A 110 -12.41 -17.11 20.17
CA GLY A 110 -11.42 -18.06 20.68
C GLY A 110 -11.08 -17.87 22.16
N ARG A 111 -11.91 -17.18 22.95
CA ARG A 111 -11.67 -16.91 24.38
C ARG A 111 -12.59 -17.75 25.25
N CYS A 112 -12.26 -17.86 26.54
CA CYS A 112 -13.17 -18.47 27.49
C CYS A 112 -14.09 -17.40 28.09
N VAL A 113 -15.38 -17.45 27.76
CA VAL A 113 -16.40 -16.56 28.30
C VAL A 113 -17.30 -17.30 29.30
N PRO A 114 -17.89 -16.61 30.30
CA PRO A 114 -18.86 -17.22 31.21
C PRO A 114 -20.02 -17.86 30.44
N ALA A 115 -20.41 -19.08 30.82
CA ALA A 115 -21.44 -19.81 30.10
C ALA A 115 -22.87 -19.45 30.51
N PHE A 116 -23.05 -18.81 31.67
CA PHE A 116 -24.37 -18.69 32.33
C PHE A 116 -24.76 -17.25 32.72
N ASP A 117 -23.91 -16.27 32.44
CA ASP A 117 -24.06 -14.85 32.80
C ASP A 117 -25.31 -14.19 32.21
N ARG A 118 -25.83 -14.74 31.10
CA ARG A 118 -26.99 -14.21 30.38
C ARG A 118 -28.27 -15.00 30.57
N LEU A 119 -28.28 -16.04 31.41
CA LEU A 119 -29.49 -16.85 31.63
C LEU A 119 -30.68 -15.99 32.06
N CYS A 120 -31.82 -16.18 31.40
CA CYS A 120 -33.06 -15.45 31.61
C CYS A 120 -33.08 -13.97 31.14
N LEU A 121 -32.06 -13.46 30.44
CA LEU A 121 -32.19 -12.17 29.75
C LEU A 121 -33.27 -12.24 28.65
N PRO A 122 -34.09 -11.17 28.47
CA PRO A 122 -34.95 -11.07 27.30
C PRO A 122 -34.14 -11.05 26.01
N CYS A 123 -34.59 -11.76 24.99
CA CYS A 123 -33.89 -11.86 23.71
C CYS A 123 -34.84 -11.94 22.53
N LEU A 124 -34.31 -11.65 21.35
CA LEU A 124 -34.94 -11.81 20.04
C LEU A 124 -34.19 -12.79 19.14
N VAL A 125 -32.87 -12.91 19.32
CA VAL A 125 -31.98 -13.77 18.53
C VAL A 125 -30.89 -14.36 19.41
N ASP A 126 -30.31 -15.49 18.98
CA ASP A 126 -29.31 -16.23 19.76
C ASP A 126 -28.06 -15.40 20.11
N SER A 127 -27.64 -14.50 19.21
CA SER A 127 -26.47 -13.64 19.43
C SER A 127 -26.62 -12.65 20.59
N GLU A 128 -27.83 -12.42 21.09
CA GLU A 128 -28.06 -11.61 22.29
C GLU A 128 -27.74 -12.39 23.58
N CYS A 129 -27.68 -13.72 23.52
CA CYS A 129 -27.58 -14.60 24.68
C CYS A 129 -26.16 -15.05 25.03
N GLY A 130 -25.16 -14.59 24.29
CA GLY A 130 -23.74 -14.86 24.54
C GLY A 130 -23.01 -15.23 23.25
N ASP A 131 -21.71 -14.92 23.18
CA ASP A 131 -20.86 -15.25 22.02
C ASP A 131 -20.34 -16.70 22.09
N HIS A 132 -21.21 -17.68 22.30
CA HIS A 132 -20.80 -19.08 22.37
C HIS A 132 -21.89 -20.04 21.88
N ARG A 133 -21.47 -21.20 21.37
CA ARG A 133 -22.36 -22.17 20.70
C ARG A 133 -23.50 -22.77 21.57
N LEU A 134 -23.42 -22.61 22.89
CA LEU A 134 -24.40 -23.19 23.83
C LEU A 134 -25.54 -22.23 24.15
N ALA A 135 -25.36 -20.93 23.88
CA ALA A 135 -26.37 -19.91 24.11
C ALA A 135 -27.41 -19.91 23.00
N ALA A 136 -28.67 -19.74 23.36
CA ALA A 136 -29.78 -19.59 22.43
C ALA A 136 -30.88 -18.72 23.02
N CYS A 137 -31.67 -18.11 22.14
CA CYS A 137 -32.91 -17.45 22.51
C CYS A 137 -34.07 -18.44 22.37
N ASP A 138 -34.68 -18.82 23.49
CA ASP A 138 -35.70 -19.89 23.52
C ASP A 138 -36.91 -19.48 24.38
N SER A 139 -37.99 -20.26 24.34
CA SER A 139 -39.20 -19.99 25.11
C SER A 139 -39.12 -20.56 26.52
N VAL A 140 -39.08 -19.70 27.52
CA VAL A 140 -39.09 -20.05 28.96
C VAL A 140 -40.29 -19.37 29.61
N GLY A 141 -41.19 -20.14 30.23
CA GLY A 141 -42.41 -19.58 30.84
C GLY A 141 -43.33 -18.84 29.86
N GLY A 142 -43.21 -19.07 28.55
CA GLY A 142 -43.98 -18.38 27.52
C GLY A 142 -43.37 -17.06 27.02
N GLU A 143 -42.16 -16.71 27.47
CA GLU A 143 -41.41 -15.54 27.02
C GLU A 143 -40.11 -15.94 26.33
N SER A 144 -39.62 -15.11 25.41
CA SER A 144 -38.31 -15.30 24.77
C SER A 144 -37.19 -14.90 25.73
N ARG A 145 -36.40 -15.89 26.15
CA ARG A 145 -35.38 -15.76 27.18
C ARG A 145 -34.10 -16.47 26.75
N CYS A 146 -32.97 -15.92 27.18
CA CYS A 146 -31.68 -16.54 26.96
C CYS A 146 -31.54 -17.80 27.81
N VAL A 147 -31.14 -18.88 27.14
CA VAL A 147 -30.91 -20.19 27.72
C VAL A 147 -29.57 -20.74 27.26
N VAL A 148 -29.07 -21.70 28.01
CA VAL A 148 -27.82 -22.41 27.71
C VAL A 148 -28.13 -23.90 27.66
N THR A 149 -27.48 -24.64 26.77
CA THR A 149 -27.65 -26.11 26.75
C THR A 149 -27.19 -26.75 28.05
N CYS A 150 -27.77 -27.88 28.44
CA CYS A 150 -27.35 -28.60 29.65
C CYS A 150 -26.01 -29.34 29.56
N GLU A 151 -25.22 -29.16 28.47
CA GLU A 151 -23.96 -29.88 28.26
C GLU A 151 -22.96 -29.71 29.41
N LEU A 152 -22.97 -28.56 30.07
CA LEU A 152 -22.08 -28.24 31.20
C LEU A 152 -22.69 -28.55 32.57
N GLY A 153 -23.91 -29.09 32.61
CA GLY A 153 -24.78 -28.95 33.78
C GLY A 153 -25.39 -27.55 33.88
N CYS A 154 -26.33 -27.39 34.80
CA CYS A 154 -26.99 -26.10 35.03
C CYS A 154 -26.54 -25.51 36.37
N PRO A 155 -26.44 -24.17 36.49
CA PRO A 155 -26.08 -23.51 37.74
C PRO A 155 -27.14 -23.72 38.83
N GLU A 156 -26.79 -23.38 40.07
CA GLU A 156 -27.71 -23.50 41.21
C GLU A 156 -29.02 -22.74 40.95
N GLY A 157 -30.15 -23.35 41.31
CA GLY A 157 -31.49 -22.81 41.03
C GLY A 157 -32.04 -23.15 39.64
N TYR A 158 -31.21 -23.62 38.70
CA TYR A 158 -31.61 -24.06 37.37
C TYR A 158 -31.67 -25.58 37.27
N ALA A 159 -32.60 -26.08 36.45
CA ALA A 159 -32.75 -27.49 36.12
C ALA A 159 -32.65 -27.68 34.61
N CYS A 160 -32.14 -28.84 34.19
CA CYS A 160 -32.14 -29.21 32.79
C CYS A 160 -33.55 -29.65 32.37
N GLN A 161 -34.19 -28.88 31.50
CA GLN A 161 -35.48 -29.20 30.90
C GLN A 161 -35.39 -29.01 29.39
N ASP A 162 -35.79 -30.02 28.62
CA ASP A 162 -35.75 -29.99 27.15
C ASP A 162 -34.37 -29.57 26.58
N GLU A 163 -33.30 -30.08 27.21
CA GLU A 163 -31.89 -29.76 26.91
C GLU A 163 -31.47 -28.31 27.15
N ARG A 164 -32.30 -27.51 27.83
CA ARG A 164 -32.01 -26.12 28.24
C ARG A 164 -31.92 -25.99 29.75
N CYS A 165 -30.99 -25.15 30.21
CA CYS A 165 -30.98 -24.69 31.59
C CYS A 165 -32.07 -23.64 31.77
N VAL A 166 -33.11 -24.01 32.51
CA VAL A 166 -34.23 -23.14 32.88
C VAL A 166 -34.36 -23.09 34.40
N PRO A 167 -34.88 -22.01 35.00
CA PRO A 167 -35.11 -21.96 36.44
C PRO A 167 -36.00 -23.12 36.90
N SER A 168 -35.81 -23.60 38.12
CA SER A 168 -36.49 -24.81 38.62
C SER A 168 -38.03 -24.71 38.65
N GLY A 169 -38.59 -23.50 38.70
CA GLY A 169 -40.04 -23.29 38.55
C GLY A 169 -40.52 -23.10 37.10
N GLY A 170 -39.63 -23.17 36.12
CA GLY A 170 -39.95 -23.17 34.69
C GLY A 170 -40.20 -21.80 34.06
N SER A 171 -39.95 -20.71 34.81
CA SER A 171 -40.11 -19.34 34.35
C SER A 171 -38.94 -18.46 34.82
N CYS A 172 -38.66 -17.39 34.08
CA CYS A 172 -37.67 -16.37 34.49
C CYS A 172 -38.26 -15.28 35.39
N SER A 173 -39.52 -15.43 35.82
CA SER A 173 -40.13 -14.57 36.83
C SER A 173 -39.77 -15.07 38.23
N CYS A 174 -39.40 -14.18 39.13
CA CYS A 174 -39.12 -14.51 40.52
C CYS A 174 -40.44 -14.69 41.29
N GLU A 175 -40.93 -15.93 41.42
CA GLU A 175 -42.17 -16.28 42.13
C GLU A 175 -41.91 -16.77 43.57
N PRO A 176 -42.90 -16.68 44.48
CA PRO A 176 -42.75 -17.15 45.86
C PRO A 176 -42.31 -18.63 45.95
N GLY A 177 -41.33 -18.91 46.80
CA GLY A 177 -40.71 -20.24 46.95
C GLY A 177 -39.53 -20.52 46.02
N GLU A 178 -39.21 -19.62 45.09
CA GLU A 178 -38.07 -19.78 44.18
C GLU A 178 -36.80 -19.10 44.71
N THR A 179 -35.64 -19.65 44.37
CA THR A 179 -34.33 -19.06 44.69
C THR A 179 -33.35 -19.40 43.59
N PHE A 180 -32.89 -18.38 42.87
CA PHE A 180 -31.95 -18.48 41.76
C PHE A 180 -31.43 -17.09 41.39
N ASP A 181 -30.30 -17.03 40.67
CA ASP A 181 -29.82 -15.79 40.09
C ASP A 181 -30.39 -15.60 38.68
N VAL A 182 -30.88 -14.39 38.39
CA VAL A 182 -31.41 -14.04 37.08
C VAL A 182 -30.50 -12.99 36.46
N ALA A 183 -30.14 -13.18 35.19
CA ALA A 183 -29.44 -12.15 34.47
C ALA A 183 -30.37 -10.97 34.19
N CYS A 184 -29.83 -9.78 34.29
CA CYS A 184 -30.52 -8.52 34.06
C CYS A 184 -29.67 -7.62 33.18
N ALA A 185 -30.29 -6.65 32.51
CA ALA A 185 -29.57 -5.76 31.61
C ALA A 185 -29.23 -4.45 32.33
N LEU A 186 -27.94 -4.15 32.41
CA LEU A 186 -27.42 -2.84 32.77
C LEU A 186 -27.19 -2.00 31.52
N LEU A 187 -26.95 -0.71 31.72
CA LEU A 187 -26.55 0.20 30.65
C LEU A 187 -25.27 0.90 31.08
N ASP A 188 -24.26 0.86 30.21
CA ASP A 188 -23.04 1.64 30.39
C ASP A 188 -23.33 3.15 30.19
N PRO A 189 -22.36 4.04 30.44
CA PRO A 189 -22.52 5.48 30.22
C PRO A 189 -22.88 5.87 28.77
N GLU A 190 -22.52 5.04 27.80
CA GLU A 190 -22.77 5.18 26.36
C GLU A 190 -24.15 4.64 25.93
N GLY A 191 -24.86 3.95 26.83
CA GLY A 191 -26.16 3.34 26.61
C GLY A 191 -26.13 1.97 25.92
N LEU A 192 -24.97 1.31 25.86
CA LEU A 192 -24.82 -0.10 25.47
C LEU A 192 -25.26 -1.01 26.62
N ARG A 193 -25.73 -2.21 26.29
CA ARG A 193 -26.25 -3.17 27.28
C ARG A 193 -25.14 -4.09 27.75
N CYS A 194 -24.97 -4.20 29.07
CA CYS A 194 -24.11 -5.21 29.69
C CYS A 194 -24.95 -6.20 30.52
N PRO A 195 -24.45 -7.43 30.71
CA PRO A 195 -25.06 -8.38 31.63
C PRO A 195 -24.80 -7.94 33.09
N GLY A 196 -25.85 -7.93 33.89
CA GLY A 196 -25.78 -7.88 35.35
C GLY A 196 -26.47 -9.11 35.94
N SER A 197 -26.37 -9.28 37.25
CA SER A 197 -27.06 -10.33 37.99
C SER A 197 -28.00 -9.73 39.06
N ALA A 198 -29.19 -10.30 39.20
CA ALA A 198 -30.12 -9.99 40.26
C ALA A 198 -30.54 -11.29 40.96
N GLN A 199 -30.43 -11.32 42.29
CA GLN A 199 -30.79 -12.49 43.07
C GLN A 199 -32.30 -12.55 43.31
N CYS A 200 -32.93 -13.67 42.94
CA CYS A 200 -34.28 -14.01 43.38
C CYS A 200 -34.21 -14.78 44.70
N SER A 201 -34.88 -14.29 45.74
CA SER A 201 -34.93 -14.95 47.06
C SER A 201 -36.37 -15.01 47.57
N ASP A 202 -36.95 -16.22 47.57
CA ASP A 202 -38.33 -16.50 47.98
C ASP A 202 -39.37 -15.59 47.28
N GLY A 203 -39.20 -15.38 45.97
CA GLY A 203 -40.06 -14.50 45.17
C GLY A 203 -39.78 -13.00 45.29
N VAL A 204 -38.68 -12.61 45.96
CA VAL A 204 -38.21 -11.22 46.01
C VAL A 204 -37.00 -11.07 45.10
N LEU A 205 -37.17 -10.31 44.01
CA LEU A 205 -36.06 -9.97 43.10
C LEU A 205 -35.24 -8.81 43.68
N GLY A 206 -33.94 -9.02 43.81
CA GLY A 206 -32.98 -8.01 44.22
C GLY A 206 -32.71 -6.95 43.15
N GLU A 207 -31.81 -6.02 43.47
CA GLU A 207 -31.30 -5.05 42.50
C GLU A 207 -30.43 -5.76 41.45
N CYS A 208 -30.41 -5.20 40.25
CA CYS A 208 -29.48 -5.63 39.20
C CYS A 208 -28.10 -5.06 39.50
N LEU A 209 -27.13 -5.92 39.74
CA LEU A 209 -25.76 -5.55 40.09
C LEU A 209 -24.81 -6.08 39.02
N ALA A 210 -23.83 -5.26 38.65
CA ALA A 210 -22.76 -5.71 37.78
C ALA A 210 -21.85 -6.67 38.56
N PRO A 211 -21.27 -7.68 37.89
CA PRO A 211 -20.10 -8.39 38.38
C PRO A 211 -18.98 -7.44 38.81
N THR A 212 -18.05 -7.94 39.62
CA THR A 212 -16.77 -7.24 39.82
C THR A 212 -15.90 -7.45 38.61
N GLU A 213 -15.16 -6.41 38.22
CA GLU A 213 -14.21 -6.49 37.12
C GLU A 213 -13.23 -7.66 37.28
N ALA A 214 -13.13 -8.47 36.24
CA ALA A 214 -12.20 -9.57 36.16
C ALA A 214 -11.46 -9.51 34.83
N CYS A 215 -10.13 -9.69 34.87
CA CYS A 215 -9.33 -9.71 33.65
C CYS A 215 -9.81 -10.80 32.68
N ASN A 216 -10.64 -10.42 31.73
CA ASN A 216 -11.23 -11.31 30.73
C ASN A 216 -11.43 -10.62 29.38
N GLU A 217 -10.93 -9.39 29.24
CA GLU A 217 -11.04 -8.52 28.08
C GLU A 217 -12.48 -8.14 27.72
N ALA A 218 -13.36 -8.10 28.71
CA ALA A 218 -14.72 -7.59 28.63
C ALA A 218 -14.97 -6.58 29.76
N ASP A 219 -15.91 -5.67 29.52
CA ASP A 219 -16.43 -4.74 30.53
C ASP A 219 -17.42 -5.52 31.43
N ASP A 220 -16.92 -6.06 32.53
CA ASP A 220 -17.70 -6.90 33.45
C ASP A 220 -18.56 -6.03 34.38
N ASP A 221 -18.05 -4.87 34.81
CA ASP A 221 -18.74 -3.99 35.75
C ASP A 221 -19.65 -2.92 35.09
N CYS A 222 -19.70 -2.91 33.76
CA CYS A 222 -20.55 -2.08 32.90
C CYS A 222 -20.29 -0.58 33.04
N ASP A 223 -19.03 -0.18 33.21
CA ASP A 223 -18.63 1.22 33.32
C ASP A 223 -18.20 1.86 31.99
N GLY A 224 -18.19 1.08 30.90
CA GLY A 224 -17.81 1.50 29.55
C GLY A 224 -16.31 1.37 29.28
N THR A 225 -15.54 0.88 30.25
CA THR A 225 -14.11 0.55 30.11
C THR A 225 -13.89 -0.94 30.27
N VAL A 226 -12.81 -1.45 29.68
CA VAL A 226 -12.48 -2.88 29.70
C VAL A 226 -11.26 -3.04 30.58
N ASP A 227 -11.38 -3.86 31.62
CA ASP A 227 -10.29 -4.29 32.49
C ASP A 227 -9.49 -3.12 33.11
N GLU A 228 -10.14 -2.01 33.46
CA GLU A 228 -9.52 -0.79 33.97
C GLU A 228 -8.82 -0.96 35.33
N GLY A 229 -9.06 -2.08 36.01
CA GLY A 229 -8.29 -2.54 37.17
C GLY A 229 -6.98 -3.29 36.85
N PHE A 230 -6.79 -3.70 35.59
CA PHE A 230 -5.70 -4.56 35.13
C PHE A 230 -4.81 -3.90 34.06
N VAL A 231 -5.34 -2.93 33.32
CA VAL A 231 -4.60 -2.16 32.30
C VAL A 231 -4.10 -0.82 32.82
N ASP A 232 -2.99 -0.33 32.25
CA ASP A 232 -2.47 1.01 32.53
C ASP A 232 -3.17 2.12 31.71
N GLU A 233 -2.69 3.35 31.82
CA GLU A 233 -3.23 4.50 31.10
C GLU A 233 -3.15 4.39 29.56
N ARG A 234 -2.42 3.41 29.05
CA ARG A 234 -2.27 3.11 27.62
C ARG A 234 -3.19 1.96 27.18
N GLY A 235 -3.93 1.35 28.10
CA GLY A 235 -4.74 0.16 27.86
C GLY A 235 -3.92 -1.12 27.78
N VAL A 236 -2.72 -1.13 28.38
CA VAL A 236 -1.80 -2.27 28.34
C VAL A 236 -1.86 -3.02 29.67
N TYR A 237 -1.98 -4.34 29.62
CA TYR A 237 -1.95 -5.23 30.78
C TYR A 237 -0.56 -5.26 31.44
N SER A 238 -0.25 -4.28 32.29
CA SER A 238 1.06 -4.15 32.92
C SER A 238 1.02 -3.89 34.42
N ILE A 239 -0.17 -3.74 35.01
CA ILE A 239 -0.32 -3.40 36.43
C ILE A 239 -0.25 -4.65 37.32
N ASP A 240 -0.90 -5.74 36.90
CA ASP A 240 -0.98 -6.98 37.67
C ASP A 240 -0.03 -8.04 37.13
N LEU A 241 0.84 -8.57 38.00
CA LEU A 241 1.77 -9.66 37.67
C LEU A 241 1.06 -10.95 37.27
N ARG A 242 -0.24 -11.10 37.57
CA ARG A 242 -1.06 -12.27 37.21
C ARG A 242 -1.75 -12.15 35.86
N ASN A 243 -1.62 -10.98 35.23
CA ASN A 243 -2.26 -10.62 33.97
C ASN A 243 -1.27 -9.79 33.15
N CYS A 244 -0.06 -10.28 32.93
CA CYS A 244 0.97 -9.52 32.21
C CYS A 244 0.87 -9.69 30.70
N GLY A 245 0.73 -8.59 29.96
CA GLY A 245 0.59 -8.56 28.49
C GLY A 245 -0.78 -8.98 27.99
N GLU A 246 -1.41 -9.92 28.69
CA GLU A 246 -2.76 -10.41 28.48
C GLU A 246 -3.30 -11.03 29.78
N CYS A 247 -4.63 -11.21 29.84
CA CYS A 247 -5.26 -11.80 31.00
C CYS A 247 -4.79 -13.25 31.26
N GLY A 248 -4.48 -13.51 32.53
CA GLY A 248 -4.10 -14.82 33.04
C GLY A 248 -2.65 -15.26 32.79
N VAL A 249 -1.79 -14.39 32.27
CA VAL A 249 -0.33 -14.61 32.26
C VAL A 249 0.25 -14.26 33.63
N ASP A 250 0.64 -15.29 34.38
CA ASP A 250 1.11 -15.17 35.76
C ASP A 250 2.63 -15.20 35.89
N CYS A 251 3.25 -14.02 35.95
CA CYS A 251 4.68 -13.85 36.17
C CYS A 251 5.14 -14.24 37.58
N THR A 252 4.24 -14.55 38.51
CA THR A 252 4.64 -15.13 39.80
C THR A 252 5.06 -16.60 39.68
N LEU A 253 4.76 -17.24 38.55
CA LEU A 253 5.10 -18.63 38.24
C LEU A 253 6.40 -18.71 37.42
N SER A 254 7.53 -18.42 38.05
CA SER A 254 8.85 -18.52 37.38
C SER A 254 9.23 -19.96 37.04
N SER A 255 9.61 -20.19 35.79
CA SER A 255 10.14 -21.47 35.29
C SER A 255 11.61 -21.68 35.67
N VAL A 256 12.32 -20.63 36.10
CA VAL A 256 13.75 -20.64 36.43
C VAL A 256 13.93 -20.56 37.96
N PRO A 257 14.53 -21.58 38.61
CA PRO A 257 14.71 -21.59 40.06
C PRO A 257 15.50 -20.38 40.57
N GLY A 258 14.86 -19.55 41.40
CA GLY A 258 15.48 -18.38 42.03
C GLY A 258 15.44 -17.10 41.19
N ALA A 259 14.88 -17.13 39.98
CA ALA A 259 14.56 -15.92 39.23
C ALA A 259 13.22 -15.36 39.72
N GLU A 260 13.22 -14.08 40.09
CA GLU A 260 12.01 -13.30 40.33
C GLU A 260 11.65 -12.59 39.02
N LEU A 261 10.40 -12.69 38.59
CA LEU A 261 9.94 -12.07 37.35
C LEU A 261 9.07 -10.84 37.66
N THR A 262 9.03 -9.93 36.71
CA THR A 262 8.13 -8.77 36.70
C THR A 262 7.44 -8.68 35.35
N CYS A 263 6.36 -7.90 35.27
CA CYS A 263 5.75 -7.57 33.99
C CYS A 263 6.52 -6.41 33.35
N GLY A 264 7.05 -6.60 32.14
CA GLY A 264 7.89 -5.60 31.50
C GLY A 264 8.39 -6.00 30.11
N GLY A 265 9.51 -5.40 29.69
CA GLY A 265 10.02 -5.48 28.32
C GLY A 265 9.31 -4.45 27.44
N ASP A 266 8.71 -4.91 26.33
CA ASP A 266 7.99 -4.04 25.39
C ASP A 266 6.84 -3.29 26.10
N PRO A 267 6.88 -1.94 26.14
CA PRO A 267 5.88 -1.16 26.87
C PRO A 267 4.44 -1.28 26.34
N PHE A 268 4.21 -1.78 25.12
CA PHE A 268 2.86 -1.99 24.57
C PHE A 268 2.51 -3.46 24.37
N ALA A 269 3.45 -4.37 24.61
CA ALA A 269 3.25 -5.82 24.56
C ALA A 269 4.11 -6.50 25.63
N PRO A 270 3.89 -6.18 26.93
CA PRO A 270 4.79 -6.62 27.97
C PRO A 270 4.69 -8.13 28.16
N THR A 271 5.76 -8.71 28.69
CA THR A 271 5.89 -10.13 28.97
C THR A 271 6.50 -10.32 30.35
N CYS A 272 6.52 -11.56 30.84
CA CYS A 272 7.26 -11.87 32.05
C CYS A 272 8.76 -11.80 31.77
N VAL A 273 9.40 -10.76 32.30
CA VAL A 273 10.85 -10.53 32.19
C VAL A 273 11.50 -10.72 33.56
N LEU A 274 12.82 -10.91 33.58
CA LEU A 274 13.56 -10.96 34.83
C LEU A 274 13.45 -9.63 35.58
N ARG A 275 13.09 -9.68 36.86
CA ARG A 275 13.09 -8.51 37.73
C ARG A 275 14.53 -8.12 38.04
N CYS A 276 14.96 -6.99 37.51
CA CYS A 276 16.28 -6.44 37.77
C CYS A 276 16.20 -5.43 38.92
N PRO A 277 16.82 -5.71 40.10
CA PRO A 277 16.67 -4.87 41.29
C PRO A 277 17.11 -3.42 41.09
N ASP A 278 18.05 -3.18 40.17
CA ASP A 278 18.55 -1.84 39.85
C ASP A 278 17.46 -0.97 39.20
N ALA A 279 16.42 -1.55 38.60
CA ALA A 279 15.33 -0.81 37.95
C ALA A 279 14.08 -0.62 38.84
N ASP A 280 14.10 -1.12 40.09
CA ASP A 280 12.93 -1.14 40.99
C ASP A 280 12.46 0.25 41.41
N ASP A 281 13.36 1.23 41.49
CA ASP A 281 13.05 2.62 41.82
C ASP A 281 12.86 3.50 40.58
N GLY A 282 12.68 2.86 39.42
CA GLY A 282 12.52 3.46 38.11
C GLY A 282 13.82 3.46 37.31
N ILE A 283 13.70 3.37 35.98
CA ILE A 283 14.84 3.24 35.08
C ILE A 283 15.67 4.54 35.06
N MET A 284 16.97 4.41 35.35
CA MET A 284 17.98 5.47 35.37
C MET A 284 19.27 5.03 34.67
N PRO A 285 20.09 5.99 34.18
CA PRO A 285 21.40 5.65 33.64
C PRO A 285 22.29 4.93 34.66
N GLY A 286 22.80 3.76 34.26
CA GLY A 286 23.60 2.86 35.09
C GLY A 286 22.87 1.58 35.51
N ASP A 287 21.54 1.57 35.43
CA ASP A 287 20.74 0.41 35.81
C ASP A 287 20.90 -0.71 34.79
N ARG A 288 20.74 -1.95 35.28
CA ARG A 288 20.74 -3.14 34.44
C ARG A 288 19.32 -3.64 34.22
N ILE A 289 18.97 -3.94 32.98
CA ILE A 289 17.64 -4.40 32.56
C ILE A 289 17.78 -5.68 31.73
N ASP A 290 16.79 -6.56 31.83
CA ASP A 290 16.56 -7.68 30.91
C ASP A 290 15.86 -7.13 29.65
N ALA A 291 16.65 -6.71 28.66
CA ALA A 291 16.17 -6.04 27.46
C ALA A 291 15.90 -7.04 26.32
N ASP A 292 16.66 -8.13 26.24
CA ASP A 292 16.42 -9.22 25.28
C ASP A 292 15.23 -10.12 25.68
N ARG A 293 14.73 -10.00 26.93
CA ARG A 293 13.63 -10.75 27.52
C ARG A 293 13.95 -12.24 27.68
N ASP A 294 15.23 -12.60 27.58
CA ASP A 294 15.72 -13.92 27.91
C ASP A 294 16.14 -13.96 29.39
N ILE A 295 15.22 -14.49 30.20
CA ILE A 295 15.42 -14.70 31.64
C ILE A 295 16.74 -15.47 31.93
N ALA A 296 17.26 -16.25 30.99
CA ALA A 296 18.49 -17.01 31.16
C ALA A 296 19.78 -16.17 31.00
N THR A 297 19.75 -15.05 30.26
CA THR A 297 20.93 -14.18 30.04
C THR A 297 21.11 -13.16 31.17
N GLY A 298 20.02 -12.85 31.88
CA GLY A 298 20.04 -12.05 33.10
C GLY A 298 19.61 -10.60 32.86
N CYS A 299 20.20 -9.65 33.58
CA CYS A 299 20.00 -8.21 33.34
C CYS A 299 21.15 -7.69 32.48
N GLU A 300 21.15 -7.97 31.19
CA GLU A 300 22.28 -7.82 30.28
C GLU A 300 22.47 -6.39 29.74
N CYS A 301 21.40 -5.60 29.63
CA CYS A 301 21.49 -4.23 29.12
C CYS A 301 21.81 -3.23 30.24
N THR A 302 22.79 -2.34 30.02
CA THR A 302 23.08 -1.23 30.96
C THR A 302 22.61 0.07 30.35
N VAL A 303 21.66 0.73 31.01
CA VAL A 303 21.06 1.98 30.54
C VAL A 303 22.13 3.05 30.48
N ALA A 304 22.41 3.56 29.29
CA ALA A 304 23.39 4.62 29.07
C ALA A 304 22.74 6.01 29.15
N SER A 305 21.51 6.15 28.67
CA SER A 305 20.75 7.39 28.59
C SER A 305 19.26 7.10 28.55
N LEU A 306 18.41 7.97 29.11
CA LEU A 306 16.96 7.87 28.95
C LEU A 306 16.45 8.51 27.65
N SER A 307 17.29 9.36 27.05
CA SER A 307 17.04 9.87 25.70
C SER A 307 17.56 8.86 24.71
N ASP A 308 16.75 8.60 23.70
CA ASP A 308 17.11 7.78 22.56
C ASP A 308 16.59 8.43 21.27
N ASP A 309 17.54 8.84 20.43
CA ASP A 309 17.28 9.55 19.18
C ASP A 309 17.55 8.58 18.02
N PRO A 310 16.73 8.57 16.94
CA PRO A 310 16.91 7.67 15.82
C PRO A 310 18.37 7.59 15.30
N GLY A 311 18.89 6.38 15.26
CA GLY A 311 20.22 6.03 14.80
C GLY A 311 21.27 6.01 15.92
N PRO A 312 22.57 6.16 15.61
CA PRO A 312 23.17 6.53 14.31
C PRO A 312 23.28 5.36 13.32
N VAL A 313 23.32 5.67 12.02
CA VAL A 313 23.48 4.67 10.96
C VAL A 313 24.77 3.84 11.10
N ARG A 314 24.68 2.57 10.68
CA ARG A 314 25.73 1.54 10.77
C ARG A 314 26.13 1.17 12.19
N THR A 315 25.12 1.00 13.03
CA THR A 315 25.25 0.66 14.45
C THR A 315 24.30 -0.50 14.78
N GLU A 316 24.57 -1.20 15.87
CA GLU A 316 23.75 -2.32 16.36
C GLU A 316 23.80 -2.43 17.90
N GLY A 317 22.83 -3.15 18.46
CA GLY A 317 22.70 -3.47 19.89
C GLY A 317 22.54 -2.23 20.77
N ALA A 318 23.13 -2.29 21.97
CA ALA A 318 23.05 -1.24 22.99
C ALA A 318 23.58 0.15 22.57
N ALA A 319 24.25 0.26 21.42
CA ALA A 319 24.65 1.55 20.87
C ALA A 319 23.53 2.23 20.05
N LEU A 320 22.50 1.48 19.64
CA LEU A 320 21.24 1.98 19.08
C LEU A 320 20.12 2.04 20.11
N ASP A 321 20.17 1.20 21.14
CA ASP A 321 19.20 1.19 22.24
C ASP A 321 19.91 1.59 23.55
N PRO A 322 20.26 2.87 23.74
CA PRO A 322 20.92 3.37 24.94
C PRO A 322 19.99 3.44 26.16
N ASN A 323 18.67 3.38 25.97
CA ASN A 323 17.69 3.42 27.06
C ASN A 323 17.19 2.01 27.48
N CYS A 324 17.63 0.96 26.77
CA CYS A 324 17.29 -0.44 27.00
C CYS A 324 15.78 -0.71 26.95
N ASP A 325 15.03 0.00 26.09
CA ASP A 325 13.59 -0.22 25.96
C ASP A 325 13.20 -1.19 24.82
N GLY A 326 14.21 -1.79 24.17
CA GLY A 326 14.09 -2.92 23.27
C GLY A 326 14.17 -2.56 21.78
N ALA A 327 14.40 -1.29 21.44
CA ALA A 327 14.60 -0.83 20.06
C ALA A 327 15.34 0.51 20.02
N ASP A 328 15.71 0.94 18.81
CA ASP A 328 16.10 2.33 18.58
C ASP A 328 14.89 3.27 18.70
N GLY A 329 15.14 4.43 19.30
CA GLY A 329 14.18 5.45 19.65
C GLY A 329 13.34 5.08 20.87
N ILE A 330 12.77 6.08 21.53
CA ILE A 330 11.92 5.86 22.70
C ILE A 330 10.63 5.12 22.26
N VAL A 331 10.45 3.85 22.66
CA VAL A 331 9.34 3.00 22.19
C VAL A 331 7.98 3.64 22.48
N VAL A 332 7.79 4.22 23.67
CA VAL A 332 6.55 4.90 24.06
C VAL A 332 6.23 6.16 23.24
N GLN A 333 7.17 6.65 22.42
CA GLN A 333 7.02 7.79 21.52
C GLN A 333 7.04 7.37 20.03
N SER A 334 6.95 6.07 19.74
CA SER A 334 7.30 5.52 18.43
C SER A 334 6.32 4.45 17.98
N PHE A 335 6.11 4.34 16.67
CA PHE A 335 5.45 3.20 16.03
C PHE A 335 6.46 2.41 15.21
N TYR A 336 6.33 1.08 15.22
CA TYR A 336 7.22 0.17 14.52
C TYR A 336 6.47 -0.59 13.44
N VAL A 337 7.08 -0.72 12.26
CA VAL A 337 6.49 -1.32 11.06
C VAL A 337 7.43 -2.39 10.51
N ALA A 338 6.91 -3.57 10.21
CA ALA A 338 7.67 -4.67 9.61
C ALA A 338 6.80 -5.47 8.63
N PRO A 339 7.38 -6.12 7.60
CA PRO A 339 6.59 -6.83 6.59
C PRO A 339 5.75 -8.00 7.16
N ASP A 340 6.21 -8.58 8.26
CA ASP A 340 5.58 -9.66 9.03
C ASP A 340 4.69 -9.17 10.19
N GLY A 341 4.46 -7.85 10.28
CA GLY A 341 3.54 -7.27 11.25
C GLY A 341 2.06 -7.53 10.95
N ASP A 342 1.20 -7.04 11.83
CA ASP A 342 -0.26 -7.00 11.66
C ASP A 342 -0.73 -5.57 11.97
N ASP A 343 -1.51 -4.96 11.09
CA ASP A 343 -2.04 -3.61 11.31
C ASP A 343 -2.99 -3.54 12.52
N ARG A 344 -3.43 -4.66 13.09
CA ARG A 344 -4.17 -4.71 14.37
C ARG A 344 -3.27 -4.66 15.60
N ASN A 345 -1.97 -4.85 15.45
CA ASN A 345 -1.02 -4.79 16.56
C ASN A 345 -0.91 -3.36 17.13
N PRO A 346 -0.37 -3.19 18.35
CA PRO A 346 -0.11 -1.86 18.94
C PRO A 346 0.94 -1.03 18.18
N GLY A 347 1.74 -1.67 17.32
CA GLY A 347 2.82 -1.03 16.58
C GLY A 347 4.06 -0.79 17.44
N SER A 348 4.46 -1.81 18.18
CA SER A 348 5.66 -1.85 19.02
C SER A 348 6.75 -2.72 18.38
N PRO A 349 8.01 -2.72 18.87
CA PRO A 349 9.09 -3.49 18.25
C PRO A 349 8.77 -4.99 18.15
N THR A 350 8.07 -5.53 19.15
CA THR A 350 7.76 -6.96 19.24
C THR A 350 6.44 -7.31 18.58
N ARG A 351 5.51 -6.34 18.50
CA ARG A 351 4.24 -6.43 17.75
C ARG A 351 4.12 -5.26 16.78
N PRO A 352 4.90 -5.28 15.67
CA PRO A 352 4.90 -4.19 14.71
C PRO A 352 3.62 -4.18 13.88
N LEU A 353 3.31 -3.01 13.32
CA LEU A 353 2.33 -2.84 12.26
C LEU A 353 2.85 -3.47 10.97
N ARG A 354 1.95 -3.83 10.06
CA ARG A 354 2.33 -4.39 8.76
C ARG A 354 2.64 -3.32 7.72
N THR A 355 1.85 -2.26 7.70
CA THR A 355 1.87 -1.24 6.66
C THR A 355 2.46 0.08 7.17
N ILE A 356 3.22 0.76 6.30
CA ILE A 356 3.80 2.07 6.63
C ILE A 356 2.69 3.11 6.69
N GLY A 357 1.67 3.01 5.82
CA GLY A 357 0.51 3.90 5.81
C GLY A 357 -0.23 3.91 7.15
N GLU A 358 -0.42 2.75 7.77
CA GLU A 358 -1.04 2.66 9.10
C GLU A 358 -0.18 3.30 10.18
N GLY A 359 1.15 3.09 10.14
CA GLY A 359 2.09 3.76 11.03
C GLY A 359 2.03 5.29 10.92
N LEU A 360 2.01 5.83 9.70
CA LEU A 360 1.89 7.27 9.44
C LEU A 360 0.55 7.83 9.96
N ARG A 361 -0.55 7.11 9.73
CA ARG A 361 -1.88 7.50 10.20
C ARG A 361 -1.93 7.58 11.73
N ARG A 362 -1.49 6.54 12.42
CA ARG A 362 -1.48 6.49 13.90
C ARG A 362 -0.53 7.51 14.50
N ALA A 363 0.66 7.68 13.92
CA ALA A 363 1.59 8.72 14.34
C ALA A 363 0.94 10.11 14.26
N SER A 364 0.30 10.44 13.13
CA SER A 364 -0.41 11.71 12.93
C SER A 364 -1.54 11.93 13.95
N GLU A 365 -2.35 10.91 14.22
CA GLU A 365 -3.45 11.00 15.19
C GLU A 365 -2.92 11.23 16.62
N SER A 366 -1.82 10.55 16.98
CA SER A 366 -1.20 10.65 18.29
C SER A 366 -0.68 12.05 18.62
N LEU A 367 -0.37 12.88 17.62
CA LEU A 367 0.20 14.22 17.80
C LEU A 367 -0.68 15.17 18.63
N THR A 368 -1.98 14.87 18.72
CA THR A 368 -2.95 15.66 19.49
C THR A 368 -3.28 15.05 20.86
N SER A 369 -2.73 13.87 21.16
CA SER A 369 -2.92 13.18 22.44
C SER A 369 -2.00 13.75 23.54
N ARG A 370 -2.16 13.24 24.77
CA ARG A 370 -1.31 13.61 25.91
C ARG A 370 0.10 12.99 25.82
N ALA A 371 0.27 11.92 25.05
CA ALA A 371 1.51 11.19 24.86
C ALA A 371 1.77 11.01 23.34
N PRO A 372 2.27 12.06 22.66
CA PRO A 372 2.47 12.02 21.22
C PRO A 372 3.54 11.00 20.82
N ARG A 373 3.27 10.26 19.74
CA ARG A 373 4.16 9.26 19.14
C ARG A 373 4.52 9.64 17.69
N PRO A 374 5.39 10.65 17.48
CA PRO A 374 5.63 11.19 16.14
C PRO A 374 6.50 10.29 15.25
N HIS A 375 7.23 9.32 15.83
CA HIS A 375 8.18 8.50 15.08
C HIS A 375 7.54 7.24 14.50
N VAL A 376 7.98 6.87 13.30
CA VAL A 376 7.66 5.62 12.61
C VAL A 376 8.97 4.98 12.15
N PHE A 377 9.32 3.85 12.75
CA PHE A 377 10.51 3.05 12.42
C PHE A 377 10.12 1.89 11.52
N VAL A 378 10.85 1.69 10.43
CA VAL A 378 10.50 0.71 9.39
C VAL A 378 11.64 -0.29 9.20
N ALA A 379 11.33 -1.55 9.46
CA ALA A 379 12.24 -2.66 9.21
C ALA A 379 12.42 -2.90 7.71
N SER A 380 13.55 -3.49 7.33
CA SER A 380 13.87 -3.85 5.96
C SER A 380 12.79 -4.74 5.33
N GLY A 381 12.46 -4.45 4.08
CA GLY A 381 11.40 -5.17 3.39
C GLY A 381 10.89 -4.45 2.16
N SER A 382 9.96 -5.08 1.46
CA SER A 382 9.26 -4.50 0.31
C SER A 382 7.82 -4.16 0.69
N TYR A 383 7.45 -2.90 0.52
CA TYR A 383 6.14 -2.36 0.86
C TYR A 383 5.46 -1.86 -0.41
N ALA A 384 4.30 -2.43 -0.75
CA ALA A 384 3.54 -2.05 -1.94
C ALA A 384 2.46 -1.02 -1.57
N GLU A 385 2.86 0.23 -1.36
CA GLU A 385 2.02 1.30 -0.82
C GLU A 385 2.27 2.64 -1.52
N THR A 386 1.28 3.53 -1.49
CA THR A 386 1.48 4.95 -1.74
C THR A 386 1.43 5.66 -0.39
N LEU A 387 2.54 6.27 0.02
CA LEU A 387 2.65 6.95 1.30
C LEU A 387 2.10 8.38 1.21
N GLU A 388 1.19 8.72 2.10
CA GLU A 388 0.71 10.10 2.31
C GLU A 388 1.37 10.66 3.57
N LEU A 389 2.36 11.53 3.41
CA LEU A 389 3.16 12.05 4.52
C LEU A 389 2.40 13.15 5.29
N PRO A 390 2.06 12.94 6.58
CA PRO A 390 1.39 13.94 7.40
C PRO A 390 2.37 14.99 7.96
N ASP A 391 1.84 16.14 8.41
CA ASP A 391 2.64 17.15 9.10
C ASP A 391 3.04 16.65 10.50
N GLY A 392 4.32 16.79 10.87
CA GLY A 392 4.77 16.48 12.23
C GLY A 392 5.16 15.02 12.47
N VAL A 393 5.13 14.17 11.44
CA VAL A 393 5.53 12.74 11.52
C VAL A 393 6.96 12.56 11.03
N LEU A 394 7.69 11.66 11.70
CA LEU A 394 9.11 11.38 11.48
C LEU A 394 9.26 9.91 11.06
N LEU A 395 9.57 9.67 9.78
CA LEU A 395 9.63 8.34 9.17
C LEU A 395 11.10 7.92 8.95
N HIS A 396 11.49 6.82 9.57
CA HIS A 396 12.86 6.30 9.59
C HIS A 396 12.89 4.86 9.04
N GLY A 397 13.57 4.64 7.92
CA GLY A 397 13.81 3.29 7.39
C GLY A 397 15.18 2.73 7.75
N GLY A 398 15.52 1.55 7.22
CA GLY A 398 16.88 1.03 7.32
C GLY A 398 17.15 0.10 8.51
N TYR A 399 16.10 -0.32 9.22
CA TYR A 399 16.24 -1.15 10.42
C TYR A 399 16.22 -2.64 10.11
N ARG A 400 17.00 -3.43 10.85
CA ARG A 400 16.76 -4.86 10.97
C ARG A 400 15.42 -5.10 11.66
N ARG A 401 14.86 -6.29 11.48
CA ARG A 401 13.54 -6.67 12.01
C ARG A 401 13.39 -6.56 13.53
N ASP A 402 14.47 -6.72 14.29
CA ASP A 402 14.48 -6.53 15.74
C ASP A 402 14.65 -5.06 16.16
N PHE A 403 14.80 -4.13 15.20
CA PHE A 403 15.04 -2.70 15.41
C PHE A 403 16.32 -2.37 16.21
N LEU A 404 17.17 -3.36 16.45
CA LEU A 404 18.45 -3.24 17.16
C LEU A 404 19.64 -3.19 16.21
N ALA A 405 19.43 -3.01 14.91
CA ALA A 405 20.49 -2.73 13.95
C ALA A 405 19.98 -1.78 12.85
N LEU A 406 20.81 -0.81 12.47
CA LEU A 406 20.49 0.20 11.46
C LEU A 406 21.62 0.28 10.45
N ASP A 407 21.33 -0.07 9.20
CA ASP A 407 22.20 0.13 8.06
C ASP A 407 21.32 0.26 6.81
N PRO A 408 21.02 1.48 6.34
CA PRO A 408 20.14 1.68 5.19
C PRO A 408 20.60 0.99 3.89
N ALA A 409 21.89 0.62 3.80
CA ALA A 409 22.41 -0.14 2.65
C ALA A 409 22.22 -1.67 2.82
N GLY A 410 22.29 -2.18 4.05
CA GLY A 410 22.11 -3.60 4.36
C GLY A 410 20.64 -3.99 4.59
N PHE A 411 19.89 -3.14 5.27
CA PHE A 411 18.49 -3.34 5.68
C PHE A 411 17.56 -2.44 4.86
N ARG A 412 17.52 -2.68 3.54
CA ARG A 412 16.84 -1.78 2.61
C ARG A 412 15.32 -1.80 2.77
N VAL A 413 14.70 -0.62 2.82
CA VAL A 413 13.24 -0.43 2.79
C VAL A 413 12.80 0.01 1.41
N ASP A 414 12.15 -0.88 0.67
CA ASP A 414 11.68 -0.66 -0.70
C ASP A 414 10.20 -0.36 -0.73
N VAL A 415 9.82 0.91 -0.93
CA VAL A 415 8.42 1.31 -1.08
C VAL A 415 8.09 1.45 -2.56
N ARG A 416 7.14 0.66 -3.04
CA ARG A 416 6.73 0.60 -4.45
C ARG A 416 5.30 1.06 -4.59
N ALA A 417 5.08 2.11 -5.39
CA ALA A 417 3.74 2.57 -5.70
C ALA A 417 2.92 1.42 -6.33
N PRO A 418 1.73 1.09 -5.78
CA PRO A 418 0.92 0.00 -6.28
C PRO A 418 0.34 0.33 -7.66
N SER A 419 -0.07 -0.70 -8.40
CA SER A 419 -0.48 -0.56 -9.80
C SER A 419 -1.73 0.29 -10.03
N ASP A 420 -2.54 0.45 -8.98
CA ASP A 420 -3.80 1.17 -8.89
C ASP A 420 -3.67 2.53 -8.18
N THR A 421 -2.44 2.97 -7.87
CA THR A 421 -2.21 4.27 -7.24
C THR A 421 -2.87 5.42 -8.01
N THR A 422 -3.52 6.32 -7.27
CA THR A 422 -4.08 7.57 -7.79
C THR A 422 -3.16 8.76 -7.55
N ALA A 423 -1.98 8.54 -6.97
CA ALA A 423 -1.02 9.61 -6.72
C ALA A 423 -0.62 10.30 -8.04
N PRO A 424 -0.38 11.63 -8.01
CA PRO A 424 0.09 12.35 -9.18
C PRO A 424 1.32 11.67 -9.80
N GLY A 425 1.24 11.40 -11.11
CA GLY A 425 2.30 10.73 -11.86
C GLY A 425 2.71 9.35 -11.32
N GLY A 426 1.87 8.68 -10.52
CA GLY A 426 2.19 7.39 -9.93
C GLY A 426 3.26 7.44 -8.83
N ALA A 427 3.36 8.56 -8.10
CA ALA A 427 4.32 8.70 -7.01
C ALA A 427 4.14 7.65 -5.89
N ALA A 428 5.25 7.18 -5.33
CA ALA A 428 5.25 6.31 -4.15
C ALA A 428 5.09 7.10 -2.84
N LEU A 429 5.43 8.38 -2.84
CA LEU A 429 5.20 9.27 -1.71
C LEU A 429 4.58 10.59 -2.17
N THR A 430 3.56 11.02 -1.45
CA THR A 430 2.91 12.31 -1.60
C THR A 430 2.89 13.05 -0.26
N LEU A 431 2.73 14.36 -0.32
CA LEU A 431 2.62 15.21 0.87
C LEU A 431 1.15 15.59 1.12
N LEU A 432 0.67 15.45 2.36
CA LEU A 432 -0.65 15.97 2.72
C LEU A 432 -0.66 17.51 2.64
N PRO A 433 -1.76 18.13 2.20
CA PRO A 433 -1.83 19.59 2.06
C PRO A 433 -1.48 20.33 3.35
N GLY A 434 -0.48 21.22 3.27
CA GLY A 434 -0.03 22.02 4.41
C GLY A 434 0.97 21.32 5.34
N ALA A 435 1.48 20.14 4.99
CA ALA A 435 2.54 19.49 5.75
C ALA A 435 3.93 20.12 5.56
N GLY A 436 4.80 19.93 6.56
CA GLY A 436 6.09 20.60 6.70
C GLY A 436 6.02 21.92 7.49
N THR A 437 4.94 22.20 8.23
CA THR A 437 4.89 23.33 9.16
C THR A 437 5.47 22.96 10.52
N ARG A 438 5.34 21.69 10.91
CA ARG A 438 6.07 21.05 12.00
C ARG A 438 7.24 20.26 11.42
N GLU A 439 8.14 19.86 12.31
CA GLU A 439 9.25 18.97 11.91
C GLU A 439 8.68 17.70 11.31
N THR A 440 9.02 17.47 10.04
CA THR A 440 8.54 16.31 9.29
C THR A 440 9.75 15.74 8.59
N VAL A 441 10.06 14.47 8.84
CA VAL A 441 11.29 13.82 8.37
C VAL A 441 10.93 12.55 7.63
N VAL A 442 11.63 12.32 6.53
CA VAL A 442 11.66 11.01 5.87
C VAL A 442 13.11 10.70 5.56
N GLU A 443 13.61 9.58 6.08
CA GLU A 443 15.00 9.20 5.90
C GLU A 443 15.20 7.69 5.76
N TRP A 444 16.22 7.30 4.98
CA TRP A 444 16.68 5.92 4.85
C TRP A 444 15.71 4.94 4.17
N LEU A 445 14.87 5.42 3.24
CA LEU A 445 14.04 4.55 2.38
C LEU A 445 14.41 4.68 0.90
N VAL A 446 13.98 3.69 0.12
CA VAL A 446 14.01 3.73 -1.33
C VAL A 446 12.60 3.71 -1.90
N LEU A 447 12.28 4.73 -2.69
CA LEU A 447 10.95 4.95 -3.24
C LEU A 447 10.93 4.67 -4.75
N TYR A 448 9.97 3.86 -5.19
CA TYR A 448 9.75 3.49 -6.58
C TYR A 448 8.39 3.97 -7.06
N GLY A 449 8.40 5.03 -7.86
CA GLY A 449 7.21 5.47 -8.59
C GLY A 449 6.79 4.48 -9.67
N ARG A 450 5.51 4.53 -10.03
CA ARG A 450 4.92 3.71 -11.08
C ARG A 450 5.24 4.27 -12.47
N ASP A 451 5.34 3.39 -13.45
CA ASP A 451 5.38 3.75 -14.86
C ASP A 451 4.07 4.46 -15.27
N ALA A 452 4.19 5.39 -16.23
CA ALA A 452 3.04 6.02 -16.85
C ALA A 452 2.25 5.00 -17.68
N ASP A 453 0.93 4.95 -17.48
CA ASP A 453 0.01 4.07 -18.23
C ASP A 453 -0.63 4.72 -19.46
N ALA A 454 -0.33 5.99 -19.72
CA ALA A 454 -0.86 6.73 -20.86
C ALA A 454 0.23 7.53 -21.58
N ALA A 455 0.01 7.72 -22.89
CA ALA A 455 0.90 8.53 -23.74
C ALA A 455 0.92 10.00 -23.28
N SER A 456 2.12 10.58 -23.26
CA SER A 456 2.40 11.92 -22.73
C SER A 456 2.12 12.12 -21.23
N SER A 457 1.93 11.05 -20.45
CA SER A 457 1.82 11.14 -18.98
C SER A 457 3.20 11.15 -18.32
N ALA A 458 3.33 11.93 -17.23
CA ALA A 458 4.52 11.96 -16.41
C ALA A 458 4.55 10.76 -15.45
N ALA A 459 5.76 10.37 -15.04
CA ALA A 459 6.00 9.39 -14.00
C ALA A 459 6.87 10.04 -12.90
N PHE A 460 6.41 9.98 -11.65
CA PHE A 460 7.06 10.60 -10.48
C PHE A 460 7.44 9.52 -9.47
N GLY A 461 8.58 9.66 -8.79
CA GLY A 461 8.90 8.84 -7.61
C GLY A 461 8.29 9.42 -6.34
N VAL A 462 8.34 10.75 -6.21
CA VAL A 462 7.80 11.54 -5.10
C VAL A 462 7.10 12.77 -5.67
N TYR A 463 5.97 13.16 -5.10
CA TYR A 463 5.24 14.39 -5.45
C TYR A 463 4.96 15.22 -4.19
N LEU A 464 5.58 16.40 -4.10
CA LEU A 464 5.39 17.33 -2.98
C LEU A 464 4.76 18.62 -3.52
N ASP A 465 3.52 18.90 -3.15
CA ASP A 465 2.86 20.17 -3.49
C ASP A 465 2.98 21.15 -2.32
N ALA A 466 3.55 22.33 -2.60
CA ALA A 466 3.75 23.42 -1.63
C ALA A 466 4.26 22.98 -0.23
N PRO A 467 5.41 22.27 -0.12
CA PRO A 467 5.91 21.80 1.17
C PRO A 467 6.26 22.95 2.11
N GLY A 468 5.93 22.79 3.38
CA GLY A 468 6.34 23.71 4.43
C GLY A 468 7.86 23.68 4.70
N PRO A 469 8.40 24.71 5.36
CA PRO A 469 9.85 24.90 5.50
C PRO A 469 10.53 23.91 6.46
N ARG A 470 9.78 23.09 7.20
CA ARG A 470 10.29 22.12 8.19
C ARG A 470 10.21 20.66 7.70
N LEU A 471 9.91 20.44 6.41
CA LEU A 471 10.05 19.12 5.79
C LEU A 471 11.52 18.83 5.44
N SER A 472 12.01 17.65 5.82
CA SER A 472 13.36 17.16 5.48
C SER A 472 13.28 15.77 4.88
N LEU A 473 13.85 15.59 3.68
CA LEU A 473 14.10 14.28 3.09
C LEU A 473 15.62 14.03 3.13
N ARG A 474 16.07 12.97 3.79
CA ARG A 474 17.51 12.73 4.05
C ARG A 474 17.91 11.34 3.63
N GLU A 475 19.04 11.23 2.94
CA GLU A 475 19.67 9.92 2.63
C GLU A 475 18.68 8.90 2.02
N MET A 476 17.87 9.39 1.07
CA MET A 476 16.85 8.63 0.34
C MET A 476 17.34 8.27 -1.06
N GLU A 477 16.83 7.17 -1.60
CA GLU A 477 16.88 6.89 -3.04
C GLU A 477 15.48 7.04 -3.65
N ILE A 478 15.33 7.85 -4.70
CA ILE A 478 14.05 8.08 -5.37
C ILE A 478 14.18 7.67 -6.83
N ARG A 479 13.39 6.68 -7.25
CA ARG A 479 13.30 6.23 -8.64
C ARG A 479 11.91 6.54 -9.18
N ALA A 480 11.84 7.38 -10.20
CA ALA A 480 10.62 7.56 -10.98
C ALA A 480 10.39 6.37 -11.91
N GLY A 481 9.13 6.11 -12.26
CA GLY A 481 8.79 5.16 -13.31
C GLY A 481 9.16 5.66 -14.72
N LEU A 482 8.94 4.82 -15.71
CA LEU A 482 9.06 5.15 -17.12
C LEU A 482 7.96 6.13 -17.54
N PRO A 483 8.29 7.31 -18.11
CA PRO A 483 7.29 8.24 -18.59
C PRO A 483 6.61 7.73 -19.86
N GLY A 484 5.41 8.23 -20.12
CA GLY A 484 4.61 7.84 -21.28
C GLY A 484 5.26 8.32 -22.57
N ALA A 485 5.22 7.49 -23.61
CA ALA A 485 5.67 7.89 -24.94
C ALA A 485 4.89 9.14 -25.42
N GLY A 486 5.57 10.08 -26.07
CA GLY A 486 4.92 11.28 -26.60
C GLY A 486 3.86 10.93 -27.65
N GLN A 487 2.72 11.61 -27.61
CA GLN A 487 1.69 11.48 -28.64
C GLN A 487 2.19 12.01 -29.99
N ASN A 488 1.80 11.34 -31.08
CA ASN A 488 2.04 11.84 -32.43
C ASN A 488 1.41 13.22 -32.61
N GLY A 489 2.08 14.09 -33.36
CA GLY A 489 1.48 15.33 -33.83
C GLY A 489 0.26 15.05 -34.70
N ARG A 490 -0.67 16.01 -34.77
CA ARG A 490 -1.79 15.92 -35.73
C ARG A 490 -1.24 15.95 -37.15
N ASP A 491 -1.83 15.15 -38.04
CA ASP A 491 -1.51 15.18 -39.47
C ASP A 491 -1.67 16.60 -40.05
N GLY A 492 -0.80 16.95 -41.00
CA GLY A 492 -0.91 18.18 -41.76
C GLY A 492 -2.13 18.15 -42.70
N ILE A 493 -2.67 19.33 -43.03
CA ILE A 493 -3.75 19.46 -44.02
C ILE A 493 -3.22 19.05 -45.40
N VAL A 494 -3.90 18.13 -46.08
CA VAL A 494 -3.58 17.73 -47.46
C VAL A 494 -3.80 18.94 -48.40
N GLY A 495 -2.81 19.25 -49.25
CA GLY A 495 -2.91 20.35 -50.22
C GLY A 495 -3.97 20.12 -51.31
N MET A 496 -4.51 21.20 -51.87
CA MET A 496 -5.55 21.17 -52.91
C MET A 496 -4.99 20.63 -54.25
N ALA A 497 -5.65 19.62 -54.83
CA ALA A 497 -5.29 19.08 -56.15
C ALA A 497 -5.63 20.08 -57.28
N PRO A 498 -4.83 20.16 -58.36
CA PRO A 498 -5.11 21.04 -59.49
C PRO A 498 -6.36 20.62 -60.27
N ALA A 499 -7.06 21.57 -60.88
CA ALA A 499 -8.16 21.28 -61.80
C ALA A 499 -7.61 20.72 -63.13
N GLY A 500 -8.26 19.68 -63.66
CA GLY A 500 -7.80 18.95 -64.85
C GLY A 500 -7.73 19.79 -66.13
N ALA A 501 -6.82 19.42 -67.03
CA ALA A 501 -6.68 20.01 -68.36
C ALA A 501 -7.78 19.50 -69.32
N ASN A 502 -8.12 20.30 -70.33
CA ASN A 502 -9.06 19.90 -71.39
C ASN A 502 -8.32 19.70 -72.73
N PRO A 503 -8.56 18.60 -73.46
CA PRO A 503 -7.99 18.41 -74.79
C PRO A 503 -8.47 19.48 -75.77
N GLY A 504 -7.66 19.75 -76.80
CA GLY A 504 -8.06 20.63 -77.90
C GLY A 504 -9.04 19.96 -78.85
N ASP A 505 -9.53 20.74 -79.82
CA ASP A 505 -10.39 20.21 -80.87
C ASP A 505 -9.62 19.19 -81.74
N PRO A 506 -10.26 18.10 -82.18
CA PRO A 506 -9.62 17.12 -83.06
C PRO A 506 -9.22 17.76 -84.41
N PRO A 507 -8.15 17.27 -85.06
CA PRO A 507 -7.73 17.79 -86.36
C PRO A 507 -8.83 17.54 -87.41
N ARG A 508 -9.08 18.54 -88.25
CA ARG A 508 -10.05 18.47 -89.36
C ARG A 508 -9.44 19.03 -90.64
N ALA A 509 -9.99 18.62 -91.79
CA ALA A 509 -9.57 19.13 -93.09
C ALA A 509 -9.83 20.65 -93.19
N ALA A 510 -8.93 21.35 -93.89
CA ALA A 510 -9.10 22.76 -94.18
C ALA A 510 -10.26 22.99 -95.16
N MET A 511 -11.03 24.04 -94.91
CA MET A 511 -11.97 24.61 -95.88
C MET A 511 -11.20 25.38 -96.95
N GLU A 512 -11.29 24.88 -98.18
CA GLU A 512 -10.60 25.43 -99.35
C GLU A 512 -11.56 26.21 -100.26
N ASN A 513 -11.03 27.20 -100.99
CA ASN A 513 -11.79 27.86 -102.06
C ASN A 513 -11.80 27.01 -103.36
N ALA A 514 -12.49 27.51 -104.40
CA ALA A 514 -12.56 26.85 -105.71
C ALA A 514 -11.18 26.58 -106.35
N ALA A 515 -10.13 27.29 -105.94
CA ALA A 515 -8.74 27.09 -106.38
C ALA A 515 -7.95 26.13 -105.47
N ARG A 516 -8.61 25.33 -104.62
CA ARG A 516 -7.99 24.39 -103.67
C ARG A 516 -6.96 25.05 -102.75
N THR A 517 -7.28 26.27 -102.33
CA THR A 517 -6.44 27.04 -101.42
C THR A 517 -7.18 27.25 -100.12
N CYS A 518 -6.52 26.93 -98.99
CA CYS A 518 -7.04 27.19 -97.65
C CYS A 518 -7.40 28.67 -97.48
N VAL A 519 -8.66 28.97 -97.13
CA VAL A 519 -9.13 30.34 -96.93
C VAL A 519 -8.84 30.78 -95.50
N ALA A 520 -7.99 31.79 -95.32
CA ALA A 520 -7.68 32.32 -93.99
C ALA A 520 -8.94 32.88 -93.31
N GLY A 521 -9.28 32.36 -92.13
CA GLY A 521 -10.44 32.78 -91.35
C GLY A 521 -10.69 31.83 -90.17
N ALA A 522 -11.55 32.25 -89.23
CA ALA A 522 -11.85 31.50 -88.00
C ALA A 522 -12.34 30.06 -88.27
N ALA A 523 -13.03 29.84 -89.39
CA ALA A 523 -13.49 28.50 -89.82
C ALA A 523 -12.34 27.49 -90.01
N ASN A 524 -11.12 27.96 -90.30
CA ASN A 524 -9.93 27.13 -90.48
C ASN A 524 -8.97 27.14 -89.28
N VAL A 525 -9.39 27.63 -88.12
CA VAL A 525 -8.65 27.52 -86.85
C VAL A 525 -9.15 26.30 -86.08
N VAL A 526 -8.24 25.44 -85.64
CA VAL A 526 -8.52 24.32 -84.71
C VAL A 526 -8.01 24.73 -83.34
N SER A 527 -8.86 24.72 -82.32
CA SER A 527 -8.48 25.21 -80.99
C SER A 527 -7.53 24.23 -80.31
N GLY A 528 -6.42 24.73 -79.79
CA GLY A 528 -5.53 23.94 -78.92
C GLY A 528 -6.17 23.63 -77.56
N GLY A 529 -5.64 22.63 -76.85
CA GLY A 529 -6.11 22.27 -75.52
C GLY A 529 -5.86 23.36 -74.46
N ILE A 530 -6.63 23.32 -73.38
CA ILE A 530 -6.44 24.22 -72.23
C ILE A 530 -5.66 23.46 -71.15
N GLY A 531 -4.58 24.05 -70.65
CA GLY A 531 -3.79 23.49 -69.56
C GLY A 531 -4.57 23.44 -68.23
N GLY A 532 -4.16 22.56 -67.32
CA GLY A 532 -4.79 22.46 -66.00
C GLY A 532 -4.59 23.72 -65.17
N ALA A 533 -5.54 24.04 -64.29
CA ALA A 533 -5.52 25.25 -63.47
C ALA A 533 -5.08 24.94 -62.03
N ALA A 534 -4.14 25.72 -61.51
CA ALA A 534 -3.56 25.51 -60.19
C ALA A 534 -3.06 26.82 -59.56
N THR A 535 -3.22 26.96 -58.25
CA THR A 535 -2.68 28.09 -57.47
C THR A 535 -1.86 27.58 -56.29
N CYS A 536 -0.64 28.10 -56.14
CA CYS A 536 0.22 27.84 -54.98
C CYS A 536 0.43 29.16 -54.23
N ASP A 537 -0.02 29.25 -52.98
CA ASP A 537 0.07 30.47 -52.14
C ASP A 537 -0.41 31.75 -52.87
N GLY A 538 -1.56 31.65 -53.52
CA GLY A 538 -2.15 32.76 -54.29
C GLY A 538 -1.46 33.06 -55.63
N THR A 539 -0.36 32.38 -55.95
CA THR A 539 0.34 32.50 -57.24
C THR A 539 -0.21 31.49 -58.24
N ASP A 540 -0.63 31.97 -59.40
CA ASP A 540 -1.11 31.15 -60.51
C ASP A 540 0.05 30.36 -61.14
N VAL A 541 -0.04 29.03 -61.09
CA VAL A 541 0.91 28.08 -61.66
C VAL A 541 0.25 27.18 -62.72
N SER A 542 -0.81 27.69 -63.35
CA SER A 542 -1.57 26.95 -64.36
C SER A 542 -0.73 26.57 -65.59
N GLY A 543 -1.03 25.41 -66.16
CA GLY A 543 -0.37 24.87 -67.35
C GLY A 543 -0.62 25.71 -68.61
N GLY A 544 0.29 25.61 -69.59
CA GLY A 544 0.16 26.30 -70.87
C GLY A 544 -0.97 25.75 -71.74
N THR A 545 -1.41 26.54 -72.71
CA THR A 545 -2.38 26.10 -73.72
C THR A 545 -1.69 25.41 -74.90
N GLY A 546 -2.43 24.59 -75.65
CA GLY A 546 -1.98 23.98 -76.89
C GLY A 546 -1.95 24.98 -78.06
N GLY A 547 -1.12 24.70 -79.07
CA GLY A 547 -1.10 25.47 -80.31
C GLY A 547 -2.40 25.32 -81.10
N SER A 548 -2.83 26.39 -81.75
CA SER A 548 -4.07 26.41 -82.53
C SER A 548 -3.74 26.56 -84.02
N PRO A 549 -3.64 25.44 -84.78
CA PRO A 549 -3.27 25.53 -86.19
C PRO A 549 -4.33 26.25 -87.01
N SER A 550 -3.88 27.03 -87.99
CA SER A 550 -4.73 27.71 -88.97
C SER A 550 -4.20 27.54 -90.40
N CYS A 551 -4.84 28.17 -91.40
CA CYS A 551 -4.38 28.11 -92.79
C CYS A 551 -2.91 28.52 -92.95
N PRO A 552 -2.05 27.65 -93.51
CA PRO A 552 -0.63 27.95 -93.63
C PRO A 552 -0.33 28.95 -94.75
N ARG A 553 0.40 30.01 -94.42
CA ARG A 553 1.06 30.91 -95.39
C ARG A 553 2.49 30.46 -95.61
N PHE A 554 3.02 30.65 -96.83
CA PHE A 554 4.38 30.22 -97.17
C PHE A 554 5.41 30.76 -96.17
N ALA A 555 6.25 29.86 -95.64
CA ALA A 555 7.30 30.14 -94.66
C ALA A 555 6.84 30.79 -93.33
N GLN A 556 5.57 30.61 -92.92
CA GLN A 556 5.09 31.05 -91.60
C GLN A 556 4.72 29.88 -90.69
N GLN A 557 5.28 29.88 -89.47
CA GLN A 557 4.87 28.99 -88.39
C GLN A 557 3.49 29.41 -87.86
N GLN A 558 2.62 28.43 -87.59
CA GLN A 558 1.29 28.69 -87.04
C GLN A 558 1.35 29.16 -85.58
N PRO A 559 0.30 29.81 -85.05
CA PRO A 559 0.28 30.28 -83.66
C PRO A 559 0.54 29.14 -82.67
N ALA A 560 1.55 29.33 -81.82
CA ALA A 560 1.80 28.46 -80.67
C ALA A 560 0.82 28.78 -79.53
N GLY A 561 0.63 27.82 -78.63
CA GLY A 561 -0.12 28.03 -77.41
C GLY A 561 0.62 28.98 -76.46
N GLN A 562 -0.11 29.54 -75.51
CA GLN A 562 0.49 30.38 -74.49
C GLN A 562 1.25 29.51 -73.48
N ARG A 563 2.41 30.01 -73.03
CA ARG A 563 3.14 29.37 -71.91
C ARG A 563 2.25 29.39 -70.67
N GLY A 564 2.38 28.37 -69.83
CA GLY A 564 1.79 28.39 -68.49
C GLY A 564 2.33 29.53 -67.63
N ARG A 565 1.82 29.65 -66.41
CA ARG A 565 2.25 30.65 -65.43
C ARG A 565 3.12 30.00 -64.35
N GLY A 566 3.97 30.80 -63.69
CA GLY A 566 4.90 30.34 -62.65
C GLY A 566 6.36 30.21 -63.08
N THR A 567 7.23 29.90 -62.11
CA THR A 567 8.68 29.68 -62.32
C THR A 567 8.91 28.34 -63.03
N GLY A 568 9.49 28.39 -64.22
CA GLY A 568 9.71 27.17 -65.04
C GLY A 568 8.45 26.64 -65.75
N ALA A 569 7.45 27.50 -65.97
CA ALA A 569 6.21 27.08 -66.62
C ALA A 569 6.42 26.37 -67.96
N GLY A 570 5.72 25.24 -68.13
CA GLY A 570 5.73 24.47 -69.37
C GLY A 570 5.38 25.35 -70.58
N GLY A 571 6.13 25.17 -71.67
CA GLY A 571 5.88 25.87 -72.92
C GLY A 571 4.46 25.57 -73.44
N GLY A 572 3.84 26.55 -74.09
CA GLY A 572 2.62 26.28 -74.85
C GLY A 572 2.92 25.35 -76.02
N GLY A 573 1.92 24.59 -76.47
CA GLY A 573 2.08 23.65 -77.58
C GLY A 573 2.55 24.37 -78.85
N ALA A 574 3.51 23.78 -79.57
CA ALA A 574 4.01 24.37 -80.80
C ALA A 574 2.90 24.48 -81.86
N GLY A 575 2.84 25.61 -82.57
CA GLY A 575 1.99 25.73 -83.75
C GLY A 575 2.55 24.90 -84.90
N GLY A 576 1.67 24.31 -85.70
CA GLY A 576 2.06 23.49 -86.87
C GLY A 576 2.93 24.24 -87.87
N ASN A 577 3.82 23.51 -88.58
CA ASN A 577 4.66 24.04 -89.64
C ASN A 577 4.34 23.34 -90.97
N ARG A 578 4.37 24.07 -92.09
CA ARG A 578 4.22 23.50 -93.43
C ARG A 578 5.60 23.22 -94.01
N VAL A 579 5.99 21.96 -94.10
CA VAL A 579 7.13 21.52 -94.93
C VAL A 579 6.57 21.03 -96.27
N TYR A 580 6.90 21.70 -97.37
CA TYR A 580 6.69 21.13 -98.70
C TYR A 580 7.71 20.00 -98.89
N VAL A 581 7.27 18.74 -98.81
CA VAL A 581 8.03 17.62 -99.37
C VAL A 581 7.70 17.56 -100.85
N CYS A 582 8.47 18.27 -101.67
CA CYS A 582 8.47 18.05 -103.11
C CYS A 582 9.40 16.88 -103.44
N GLY A 583 8.83 15.70 -103.68
CA GLY A 583 9.56 14.53 -104.17
C GLY A 583 8.69 13.28 -104.23
N ARG A 584 7.97 13.13 -105.36
CA ARG A 584 7.34 11.95 -106.02
C ARG A 584 7.12 10.64 -105.25
N GLY A 585 6.02 9.95 -105.62
CA GLY A 585 5.58 8.64 -105.12
C GLY A 585 6.71 7.62 -104.94
N THR A 586 6.59 6.64 -104.04
CA THR A 586 5.46 5.71 -103.88
C THR A 586 5.64 4.88 -102.60
N GLY A 587 4.52 4.48 -101.97
CA GLY A 587 4.41 3.18 -101.29
C GLY A 587 4.71 3.13 -99.79
N GLY A 588 3.76 2.57 -99.03
CA GLY A 588 3.86 2.16 -97.63
C GLY A 588 3.02 3.07 -96.72
N GLY A 589 1.86 2.67 -96.20
CA GLY A 589 1.48 1.35 -95.70
C GLY A 589 1.37 1.47 -94.19
N GLY A 590 0.19 1.88 -93.71
CA GLY A 590 -0.11 2.10 -92.30
C GLY A 590 -0.94 0.97 -91.71
N GLY A 591 -0.70 0.75 -90.42
CA GLY A 591 -1.52 0.08 -89.43
C GLY A 591 -1.06 0.56 -88.08
#